data_AF-A0A975N5E0-F1
#
_entry.id   AF-A0A975N5E0-F1
#
_cell.length_a   1.000
_cell.length_b   1.000
_cell.length_c   1.000
_cell.angle_alpha   90.00
_cell.angle_beta   90.00
_cell.angle_gamma   90.00
#
_symmetry.space_group_name_H-M   'P 1'
#
loop_
_entity.id
_entity.type
_entity.pdbx_description
1 polymer ?
#
loop_
_entity_poly.entity_id
_entity_poly.type
_entity_poly.pdbx_seq_one_letter_code
_entity_poly.pdbx_strand_id
1 'polypeptide(L)' 'MIEAFGILLLVQGVGGFINRLGDGSRSWFVQLYVLPESLHIAASVVMAVAGGLLVLAASGKRKIKNRSGG' A
#
# COMPACT_ATOMS: atom_id res chain seq x y z
N MET A 1 4.65 10.43 -9.44
CA MET A 1 4.52 9.01 -9.84
C MET A 1 4.77 8.07 -8.67
N ILE A 2 5.97 8.02 -8.06
CA ILE A 2 6.27 7.11 -6.93
C ILE A 2 5.28 7.24 -5.77
N GLU A 3 4.89 8.48 -5.43
CA GLU A 3 3.89 8.73 -4.37
C GLU A 3 2.53 8.09 -4.70
N ALA A 4 2.06 8.19 -5.95
CA ALA A 4 0.81 7.59 -6.36
C ALA A 4 0.86 6.05 -6.25
N PHE A 5 1.98 5.44 -6.65
CA PHE A 5 2.19 4.00 -6.44
C PHE A 5 2.23 3.64 -4.96
N GLY A 6 2.87 4.45 -4.12
CA GLY A 6 2.87 4.26 -2.66
C GLY A 6 1.47 4.33 -2.06
N ILE A 7 0.66 5.30 -2.47
CA ILE A 7 -0.74 5.42 -2.04
C ILE A 7 -1.55 4.21 -2.51
N LEU A 8 -1.40 3.79 -3.77
CA LEU A 8 -2.09 2.61 -4.29
C LEU A 8 -1.74 1.34 -3.51
N LEU A 9 -0.45 1.10 -3.25
CA LEU A 9 0.01 -0.04 -2.44
C LEU A 9 -0.53 0.02 -1.00
N LEU A 10 -0.55 1.21 -0.41
CA LEU A 10 -1.07 1.41 0.94
C LEU A 10 -2.57 1.12 1.01
N VAL A 11 -3.35 1.62 0.06
CA VAL A 11 -4.79 1.37 -0.05
C VAL A 11 -5.06 -0.11 -0.32
N GLN A 12 -4.30 -0.75 -1.21
CA GLN A 12 -4.41 -2.18 -1.49
C GLN A 12 -4.10 -3.04 -0.26
N GLY A 13 -3.06 -2.69 0.49
CA GLY A 13 -2.67 -3.40 1.69
C GLY A 13 -3.67 -3.23 2.83
N VAL A 14 -3.99 -1.99 3.20
CA VAL A 14 -4.91 -1.70 4.32
C VAL A 14 -6.32 -2.18 3.99
N GLY A 15 -6.82 -1.87 2.79
CA GLY A 15 -8.15 -2.26 2.37
C GLY A 15 -8.31 -3.78 2.27
N GLY A 16 -7.34 -4.48 1.69
CA GLY A 16 -7.40 -5.94 1.60
C GLY A 16 -7.24 -6.64 2.95
N PHE A 17 -6.49 -6.06 3.89
CA PHE A 17 -6.42 -6.55 5.27
C PHE A 17 -7.79 -6.44 5.95
N ILE A 18 -8.43 -5.26 5.91
CA ILE A 18 -9.76 -5.04 6.50
C ILE A 18 -10.80 -5.94 5.84
N ASN A 19 -10.78 -6.07 4.51
CA ASN A 19 -11.70 -6.94 3.77
C ASN A 19 -11.57 -8.40 4.23
N ARG A 20 -10.35 -8.85 4.51
CA ARG A 20 -10.10 -10.22 4.99
C ARG A 20 -10.57 -10.45 6.42
N LEU A 21 -10.55 -9.41 7.26
CA LEU A 21 -11.09 -9.46 8.63
C LEU A 21 -12.63 -9.33 8.66
N GLY A 22 -13.23 -8.78 7.61
CA GLY A 22 -14.67 -8.68 7.44
C GLY A 22 -15.28 -9.96 6.86
N ASP A 23 -16.06 -9.81 5.79
CA ASP A 23 -16.76 -10.93 5.14
C ASP A 23 -15.86 -11.78 4.23
N GLY A 24 -14.62 -11.33 3.96
CA GLY A 24 -13.70 -12.01 3.06
C GLY A 24 -14.14 -12.05 1.60
N SER A 25 -15.14 -11.25 1.22
CA SER A 25 -15.68 -11.22 -0.15
C SER A 25 -14.61 -10.75 -1.15
N ARG A 26 -14.76 -11.17 -2.42
CA ARG A 26 -13.84 -10.76 -3.49
C ARG A 26 -14.07 -9.29 -3.87
N SER A 27 -13.41 -8.38 -3.14
CA SER A 27 -13.27 -6.95 -3.49
C SER A 27 -12.23 -6.73 -4.59
N TRP A 28 -11.97 -5.48 -5.02
CA TRP A 28 -10.98 -5.13 -6.06
C TRP A 28 -9.50 -5.29 -5.66
N PHE A 29 -9.21 -5.88 -4.49
CA PHE A 29 -7.85 -6.05 -3.99
C PHE A 29 -7.13 -7.17 -4.74
N VAL A 30 -6.02 -6.83 -5.38
CA VAL A 30 -5.33 -7.73 -6.32
C VAL A 30 -4.84 -9.00 -5.64
N GLN A 31 -4.37 -8.91 -4.39
CA GLN A 31 -3.89 -10.08 -3.65
C GLN A 31 -4.97 -11.16 -3.45
N LEU A 32 -6.25 -10.78 -3.43
CA LEU A 32 -7.35 -11.74 -3.24
C LEU A 32 -7.56 -12.62 -4.47
N TYR A 33 -7.12 -12.18 -5.66
CA TYR A 33 -7.24 -12.93 -6.91
C TYR A 33 -5.97 -13.69 -7.27
N VAL A 34 -4.80 -13.17 -6.88
CA VAL A 34 -3.50 -13.69 -7.33
C VAL A 34 -2.88 -14.67 -6.34
N LEU A 35 -3.15 -14.50 -5.04
CA LEU A 35 -2.53 -15.31 -3.99
C LEU A 35 -3.52 -16.31 -3.38
N PRO A 36 -3.03 -17.44 -2.84
CA PRO A 36 -3.84 -18.34 -2.03
C PRO A 36 -4.29 -17.66 -0.75
N GLU A 37 -5.42 -18.14 -0.23
CA GLU A 37 -6.16 -17.51 0.86
C GLU A 37 -5.38 -17.40 2.18
N SER A 38 -4.47 -18.34 2.43
CA SER A 38 -3.54 -18.32 3.56
C SER A 38 -2.54 -17.16 3.50
N LEU A 39 -2.26 -16.61 2.32
CA LEU A 39 -1.30 -15.52 2.11
C LEU A 39 -1.94 -14.14 2.04
N HIS A 40 -3.27 -14.04 2.01
CA HIS A 40 -3.97 -12.75 1.85
C HIS A 40 -3.63 -11.75 2.95
N ILE A 41 -3.57 -12.20 4.21
CA ILE A 41 -3.23 -11.34 5.36
C ILE A 41 -1.77 -10.88 5.27
N ALA A 42 -0.85 -11.83 5.08
CA ALA A 42 0.58 -11.53 5.00
C ALA A 42 0.90 -10.56 3.85
N ALA A 43 0.34 -10.81 2.66
CA ALA A 43 0.50 -9.93 1.51
C ALA A 43 -0.07 -8.52 1.77
N SER A 44 -1.24 -8.44 2.41
CA SER A 44 -1.87 -7.16 2.75
C SER A 44 -1.00 -6.33 3.70
N VAL A 45 -0.38 -6.96 4.70
CA VAL A 45 0.57 -6.30 5.61
C VAL A 45 1.80 -5.81 4.85
N VAL A 46 2.41 -6.67 4.03
CA VAL A 46 3.61 -6.31 3.24
C VAL A 46 3.33 -5.12 2.33
N MET A 47 2.20 -5.12 1.62
CA MET A 47 1.82 -4.00 0.75
C MET A 47 1.54 -2.71 1.51
N ALA A 48 0.89 -2.79 2.67
CA ALA A 48 0.63 -1.62 3.51
C ALA A 48 1.95 -0.99 3.99
N VAL A 49 2.89 -1.81 4.48
CA VAL A 49 4.22 -1.36 4.92
C VAL A 49 5.01 -0.77 3.75
N ALA A 50 5.09 -1.49 2.63
CA ALA A 50 5.83 -1.02 1.45
C ALA A 50 5.24 0.28 0.88
N GLY A 51 3.91 0.36 0.77
CA GLY A 51 3.20 1.56 0.32
C GLY A 51 3.44 2.75 1.24
N GLY A 52 3.33 2.55 2.56
CA GLY A 52 3.62 3.58 3.56
C GLY A 52 5.06 4.10 3.46
N LEU A 53 6.04 3.20 3.34
CA LEU A 53 7.45 3.58 3.15
C LEU A 53 7.67 4.38 1.86
N LEU A 54 7.02 4.01 0.76
CA LEU A 54 7.10 4.74 -0.51
C LEU A 54 6.52 6.16 -0.40
N VAL A 55 5.37 6.32 0.27
CA VAL A 55 4.76 7.63 0.51
C VAL A 55 5.66 8.51 1.39
N LEU A 56 6.23 7.94 2.45
CA LEU A 56 7.17 8.65 3.34
C LEU A 56 8.43 9.07 2.58
N ALA A 57 9.03 8.17 1.80
CA ALA A 57 10.21 8.46 1.00
C ALA A 57 9.95 9.56 -0.05
N ALA A 58 8.80 9.50 -0.75
CA ALA A 58 8.41 10.52 -1.71
C ALA A 58 8.18 11.90 -1.04
N SER A 59 7.64 11.91 0.17
CA SER A 59 7.42 13.13 0.94
C SER A 59 8.72 13.74 1.46
N GLY A 60 9.67 12.92 1.91
CA GLY A 60 11.01 13.36 2.28
C GLY A 60 11.77 14.01 1.12
N LYS A 61 11.70 13.42 -0.08
CA LYS A 61 12.34 13.98 -1.28
C LYS A 61 11.77 15.34 -1.70
N ARG A 62 10.45 15.54 -1.59
CA ARG A 62 9.82 16.85 -1.83
C ARG A 62 10.32 17.92 -0.86
N LYS A 63 10.47 17.57 0.43
CA LYS A 63 10.91 18.51 1.47
C LYS A 63 12.35 18.97 1.27
N ILE A 64 13.23 18.08 0.81
CA ILE A 64 14.64 18.41 0.48
C ILE A 64 14.70 19.31 -0.76
N LYS A 65 13.94 18.99 -1.82
CA LYS A 65 13.89 19.81 -3.04
C LYS A 65 13.44 21.25 -2.76
N ASN A 66 12.45 21.45 -1.87
CA ASN A 66 11.99 22.78 -1.50
C ASN A 66 12.99 23.60 -0.68
N ARG A 67 14.01 22.98 -0.06
CA ARG A 67 15.04 23.69 0.73
C ARG A 67 16.29 24.09 -0.06
N SER A 68 16.56 23.46 -1.22
CA SER A 68 17.71 23.81 -2.06
C SER A 68 17.39 24.80 -3.19
N GLY A 69 16.14 25.25 -3.31
CA GLY A 69 15.67 26.15 -4.37
C GLY A 69 15.14 27.50 -3.88
N GLY A 70 15.43 27.90 -2.64
CA GLY A 70 15.13 29.23 -2.09
C GLY A 70 16.41 29.91 -1.66
#